data_AF-W1NF09-F1
#
_entry.id   AF-W1NF09-F1
#
_cell.length_a   1.000
_cell.length_b   1.000
_cell.length_c   1.000
_cell.angle_alpha   90.00
_cell.angle_beta   90.00
_cell.angle_gamma   90.00
#
_symmetry.space_group_name_H-M   'P 1'
#
loop_
_entity.id
_entity.type
_entity.pdbx_description
1 polymer ?
#
loop_
_entity_poly.entity_id
_entity_poly.type
_entity_poly.pdbx_seq_one_letter_code
_entity_poly.pdbx_strand_id
1 'polypeptide(L)'
;MEVLVPILFALLLLCLFPLLLWKRRQDARDPQPQPTQVPQVETVVHLSGTRRMRRRPVGSTSTAVVAPEELSAESDEEVPAGDHYTTKASKKKKKKQQERDAQRQDDEPAREVRQTKHDRYAEMRRRKDEERETEERLREEEARARKEKEEAAASLEFKKWKGEFSVEVEGTEENEMQDGSQGLLFDFVEYIKKHKCVPLEELAAEFKLRTQVASSRFP
;
A
#
# COMPACT_ATOMS: atom_id res chain seq x y z
N MET A 1 23.34 -4.48 32.36
CA MET A 1 23.97 -4.81 31.07
C MET A 1 23.26 -5.95 30.34
N GLU A 2 22.77 -6.97 31.05
CA GLU A 2 22.14 -8.17 30.45
C GLU A 2 20.86 -7.89 29.64
N VAL A 3 20.09 -6.85 29.98
CA VAL A 3 18.86 -6.46 29.25
C VAL A 3 19.16 -5.55 28.05
N LEU A 4 20.31 -4.85 28.03
CA LEU A 4 20.68 -3.96 26.92
C LEU A 4 21.13 -4.75 25.69
N VAL A 5 21.79 -5.90 25.88
CA VAL A 5 22.26 -6.77 24.81
C VAL A 5 21.10 -7.30 23.92
N PRO A 6 20.01 -7.88 24.46
CA PRO A 6 18.90 -8.35 23.64
C PRO A 6 18.13 -7.18 22.98
N ILE A 7 18.07 -6.01 23.62
CA ILE A 7 17.45 -4.81 23.04
C ILE A 7 18.27 -4.34 21.82
N LEU A 8 19.60 -4.26 21.94
CA LEU A 8 20.47 -3.89 20.82
C LEU A 8 20.39 -4.91 19.67
N PHE A 9 20.31 -6.20 19.99
CA PHE A 9 20.15 -7.25 18.97
C PHE A 9 18.78 -7.17 18.27
N ALA A 10 17.71 -6.90 19.03
CA ALA A 10 16.37 -6.70 18.48
C ALA A 10 16.32 -5.47 17.56
N LEU A 11 16.95 -4.35 17.94
CA LEU A 11 17.06 -3.16 17.10
C LEU A 11 17.89 -3.43 15.84
N LEU A 12 18.99 -4.18 15.95
CA LEU A 12 19.82 -4.56 14.81
C LEU A 12 19.04 -5.44 13.82
N LEU A 13 18.29 -6.42 14.31
CA LEU A 13 17.41 -7.24 13.47
C LEU A 13 16.27 -6.42 12.84
N LEU A 14 15.67 -5.51 13.60
CA LEU A 14 14.62 -4.61 13.11
C LEU A 14 15.12 -3.69 11.99
N CYS A 15 16.38 -3.26 12.03
CA CYS A 15 17.00 -2.45 10.98
C CYS A 15 17.46 -3.30 9.79
N LEU A 16 18.05 -4.47 10.02
CA LEU A 16 18.60 -5.33 8.95
C LEU A 16 17.50 -6.05 8.16
N PHE A 17 16.42 -6.48 8.81
CA PHE A 17 15.33 -7.22 8.16
C PHE A 17 14.66 -6.44 6.99
N PRO A 18 14.23 -5.18 7.15
CA PRO A 18 13.69 -4.40 6.04
C PRO A 18 14.75 -4.12 4.97
N LEU A 19 16.01 -3.86 5.35
CA LEU A 19 17.11 -3.65 4.39
C LEU A 19 17.39 -4.90 3.55
N LEU A 20 17.39 -6.08 4.16
CA LEU A 20 17.60 -7.36 3.46
C LEU A 20 16.42 -7.70 2.54
N LEU A 21 15.20 -7.42 2.97
CA LEU A 21 14.01 -7.58 2.13
C LEU A 21 14.01 -6.58 0.97
N TRP A 22 14.50 -5.37 1.18
CA TRP A 22 14.60 -4.35 0.14
C TRP A 22 15.70 -4.66 -0.86
N LYS A 23 16.89 -5.09 -0.38
CA LYS A 23 17.99 -5.56 -1.23
C LYS A 23 17.57 -6.76 -2.08
N ARG A 24 16.91 -7.77 -1.48
CA ARG A 24 16.43 -8.93 -2.22
C ARG A 24 15.37 -8.57 -3.27
N ARG A 25 14.58 -7.52 -3.03
CA ARG A 25 13.66 -6.95 -4.03
C ARG A 25 14.38 -6.16 -5.12
N GLN A 26 15.49 -5.50 -4.81
CA GLN A 26 16.35 -4.82 -5.80
C GLN A 26 17.09 -5.83 -6.68
N ASP A 27 17.67 -6.88 -6.10
CA ASP A 27 18.33 -7.96 -6.84
C ASP A 27 17.35 -8.70 -7.77
N ALA A 28 16.07 -8.78 -7.40
CA ALA A 28 15.01 -9.32 -8.26
C ALA A 28 14.53 -8.34 -9.34
N ARG A 29 14.87 -7.05 -9.24
CA ARG A 29 14.42 -5.98 -10.14
C ARG A 29 15.48 -5.58 -11.17
N ASP A 30 16.70 -6.06 -11.03
CA ASP A 30 17.78 -5.88 -11.99
C ASP A 30 18.12 -7.22 -12.67
N PRO A 31 17.34 -7.67 -13.68
CA PRO A 31 17.81 -8.71 -14.58
C PRO A 31 18.89 -8.08 -15.45
N GLN A 32 20.14 -8.24 -15.02
CA GLN A 32 21.33 -7.88 -15.77
C GLN A 32 21.18 -8.38 -17.22
N PRO A 33 21.24 -7.50 -18.25
CA PRO A 33 21.17 -7.93 -19.63
C PRO A 33 22.50 -8.61 -19.98
N GLN A 34 22.52 -9.93 -19.86
CA GLN A 34 23.59 -10.75 -20.42
C GLN A 34 23.70 -10.46 -21.93
N PRO A 35 24.90 -10.20 -22.47
CA PRO A 35 25.06 -10.02 -23.90
C PRO A 35 24.64 -11.30 -24.62
N THR A 36 23.75 -11.13 -25.58
CA THR A 36 23.26 -12.14 -26.51
C THR A 36 24.43 -12.96 -27.08
N GLN A 37 24.56 -14.20 -26.63
CA GLN A 37 25.22 -15.24 -27.41
C GLN A 37 24.13 -16.01 -28.15
N VAL A 38 24.16 -15.88 -29.47
CA VAL A 38 23.37 -16.66 -30.45
C VAL A 38 23.59 -18.15 -30.20
N PRO A 39 22.55 -18.95 -29.91
CA PRO A 39 22.69 -20.39 -29.99
C PRO A 39 22.55 -20.81 -31.46
N GLN A 40 23.59 -21.49 -31.93
CA GLN A 40 23.59 -22.15 -33.22
C GLN A 40 22.40 -23.10 -33.34
N VAL A 41 21.82 -23.12 -34.54
CA VAL A 41 20.73 -23.99 -34.94
C VAL A 41 21.26 -25.42 -35.01
N GLU A 42 20.96 -26.24 -34.01
CA GLU A 42 20.97 -27.68 -34.17
C GLU A 42 19.61 -28.26 -33.79
N THR A 43 18.96 -28.74 -34.84
CA THR A 43 17.66 -29.41 -34.88
C THR A 43 17.71 -30.73 -34.12
N VAL A 44 17.20 -30.75 -32.89
CA VAL A 44 16.67 -31.98 -32.28
C VAL A 44 15.37 -31.64 -31.55
N VAL A 45 14.26 -31.94 -32.20
CA VAL A 45 12.90 -31.75 -31.68
C VAL A 45 12.58 -32.89 -30.72
N HIS A 46 12.79 -32.69 -29.41
CA HIS A 46 12.13 -33.48 -28.38
C HIS A 46 10.82 -32.81 -27.97
N LEU A 47 9.71 -33.42 -28.39
CA LEU A 47 8.35 -32.99 -28.13
C LEU A 47 8.03 -33.07 -26.62
N SER A 48 7.73 -31.92 -26.02
CA SER A 48 6.87 -31.86 -24.84
C SER A 48 5.99 -30.62 -24.94
N GLY A 49 4.71 -30.84 -25.27
CA GLY A 49 3.74 -29.78 -25.48
C GLY A 49 2.39 -30.38 -25.87
N THR A 50 1.69 -30.95 -24.90
CA THR A 50 0.36 -31.53 -25.05
C THR A 50 -0.69 -30.45 -25.34
N ARG A 51 -0.83 -30.07 -26.62
CA ARG A 51 -2.05 -29.43 -27.15
C ARG A 51 -2.64 -30.32 -28.23
N ARG A 52 -3.59 -31.19 -27.85
CA ARG A 52 -4.45 -31.88 -28.82
C ARG A 52 -5.54 -30.94 -29.28
N MET A 53 -5.21 -30.19 -30.34
CA MET A 53 -6.16 -29.52 -31.22
C MET A 53 -6.93 -30.61 -32.01
N ARG A 54 -8.14 -30.99 -31.57
CA ARG A 54 -9.02 -31.83 -32.40
C ARG A 54 -9.73 -30.93 -33.40
N ARG A 55 -9.18 -30.87 -34.62
CA ARG A 55 -9.83 -30.28 -35.79
C ARG A 55 -11.20 -30.94 -36.00
N ARG A 56 -12.27 -30.14 -35.93
CA ARG A 56 -13.56 -30.41 -36.58
C ARG A 56 -13.43 -29.97 -38.05
N PRO A 57 -13.93 -30.72 -39.05
CA PRO A 57 -14.15 -30.15 -40.36
C PRO A 57 -15.38 -29.24 -40.35
N VAL A 58 -15.24 -28.14 -41.08
CA VAL A 58 -16.15 -27.01 -41.23
C VAL A 58 -17.28 -27.33 -42.20
N GLY A 59 -18.48 -26.82 -41.92
CA GLY A 59 -19.50 -26.42 -42.90
C GLY A 59 -20.40 -25.39 -42.19
N SER A 60 -20.18 -24.09 -42.41
CA SER A 60 -20.99 -23.22 -43.28
C SER A 60 -22.49 -23.33 -42.95
N THR A 61 -23.24 -22.31 -42.52
CA THR A 61 -23.14 -20.86 -42.72
C THR A 61 -24.09 -20.19 -41.70
N SER A 62 -23.78 -18.95 -41.34
CA SER A 62 -24.62 -17.86 -40.83
C SER A 62 -26.14 -18.01 -41.11
N THR A 63 -27.10 -17.53 -40.32
CA THR A 63 -27.22 -16.20 -39.69
C THR A 63 -28.50 -16.19 -38.84
N ALA A 64 -28.58 -15.25 -37.92
CA ALA A 64 -29.71 -14.99 -37.04
C ALA A 64 -30.97 -14.42 -37.75
N VAL A 65 -32.05 -14.40 -36.96
CA VAL A 65 -33.22 -13.50 -36.96
C VAL A 65 -34.47 -13.87 -37.79
N VAL A 66 -35.61 -13.75 -37.10
CA VAL A 66 -37.01 -13.47 -37.52
C VAL A 66 -38.01 -14.64 -37.57
N ALA A 67 -38.84 -14.67 -36.51
CA ALA A 67 -40.32 -14.72 -36.40
C ALA A 67 -41.21 -15.29 -37.56
N PRO A 68 -42.44 -15.75 -37.21
CA PRO A 68 -43.20 -16.78 -37.92
C PRO A 68 -44.24 -16.22 -38.90
N GLU A 69 -44.63 -16.99 -39.93
CA GLU A 69 -46.04 -17.32 -40.25
C GLU A 69 -46.21 -18.21 -41.50
N GLU A 70 -47.42 -18.78 -41.60
CA GLU A 70 -48.11 -19.33 -42.79
C GLU A 70 -47.79 -20.75 -43.30
N LEU A 71 -48.65 -21.68 -42.85
CA LEU A 71 -49.54 -22.50 -43.69
C LEU A 71 -48.98 -23.15 -44.96
N SER A 72 -48.86 -24.48 -44.91
CA SER A 72 -49.42 -25.32 -45.98
C SER A 72 -49.98 -26.59 -45.37
N ALA A 73 -51.30 -26.66 -45.35
CA ALA A 73 -52.06 -27.87 -45.17
C ALA A 73 -51.82 -28.83 -46.34
N GLU A 74 -52.27 -30.06 -46.12
CA GLU A 74 -52.58 -31.11 -47.09
C GLU A 74 -51.43 -31.96 -47.63
N SER A 75 -51.28 -33.13 -47.02
CA SER A 75 -51.49 -34.37 -47.77
C SER A 75 -51.92 -35.45 -46.80
N ASP A 76 -53.23 -35.67 -46.81
CA ASP A 76 -53.89 -36.88 -46.32
C ASP A 76 -53.32 -38.12 -47.02
N GLU A 77 -53.09 -39.18 -46.26
CA GLU A 77 -53.16 -40.55 -46.75
C GLU A 77 -53.45 -41.43 -45.52
N GLU A 78 -54.74 -41.50 -45.21
CA GLU A 78 -55.33 -42.46 -44.30
C GLU A 78 -55.01 -43.91 -44.75
N VAL A 79 -54.23 -44.65 -43.94
CA VAL A 79 -54.16 -46.11 -44.04
C VAL A 79 -54.56 -46.71 -42.69
N PRO A 80 -55.72 -47.37 -42.58
CA PRO A 80 -56.20 -47.95 -41.34
C PRO A 80 -55.59 -49.34 -41.15
N ALA A 81 -54.42 -49.41 -40.51
CA ALA A 81 -53.85 -50.69 -40.09
C ALA A 81 -52.93 -50.55 -38.87
N GLY A 82 -53.51 -50.74 -37.68
CA GLY A 82 -52.78 -51.31 -36.54
C GLY A 82 -52.50 -50.36 -35.39
N ASP A 83 -53.50 -50.21 -34.53
CA ASP A 83 -53.42 -49.71 -33.14
C ASP A 83 -52.29 -50.38 -32.30
N HIS A 84 -51.76 -51.49 -32.80
CA HIS A 84 -50.64 -52.23 -32.22
C HIS A 84 -49.24 -51.63 -32.48
N TYR A 85 -49.04 -50.75 -33.48
CA TYR A 85 -47.72 -50.17 -33.79
C TYR A 85 -47.44 -48.89 -32.98
N THR A 86 -48.45 -48.04 -32.81
CA THR A 86 -48.40 -46.80 -32.00
C THR A 86 -48.26 -47.12 -30.51
N THR A 87 -48.92 -48.16 -30.02
CA THR A 87 -48.82 -48.63 -28.63
C THR A 87 -47.46 -49.23 -28.29
N LYS A 88 -46.80 -49.92 -29.23
CA LYS A 88 -45.42 -50.42 -29.06
C LYS A 88 -44.37 -49.29 -29.05
N ALA A 89 -44.53 -48.28 -29.91
CA ALA A 89 -43.67 -47.09 -29.90
C ALA A 89 -43.79 -46.30 -28.58
N SER A 90 -45.01 -46.15 -28.05
CA SER A 90 -45.28 -45.54 -26.75
C SER A 90 -44.65 -46.31 -25.57
N LYS A 91 -44.74 -47.65 -25.58
CA LYS A 91 -44.07 -48.50 -24.57
C LYS A 91 -42.55 -48.38 -24.60
N LYS A 92 -41.93 -48.31 -25.79
CA LYS A 92 -40.48 -48.09 -25.94
C LYS A 92 -40.05 -46.72 -25.41
N LYS A 93 -40.85 -45.67 -25.65
CA LYS A 93 -40.61 -44.32 -25.12
C LYS A 93 -40.68 -44.28 -23.59
N LYS A 94 -41.71 -44.91 -22.99
CA LYS A 94 -41.82 -45.02 -21.52
C LYS A 94 -40.66 -45.79 -20.88
N LYS A 95 -40.24 -46.91 -21.48
CA LYS A 95 -39.08 -47.68 -21.00
C LYS A 95 -37.79 -46.86 -21.05
N LYS A 96 -37.53 -46.14 -22.16
CA LYS A 96 -36.37 -45.24 -22.28
C LYS A 96 -36.40 -44.09 -21.28
N GLN A 97 -37.58 -43.58 -20.96
CA GLN A 97 -37.75 -42.54 -19.96
C GLN A 97 -37.46 -43.07 -18.55
N GLN A 98 -37.98 -44.25 -18.21
CA GLN A 98 -37.73 -44.91 -16.93
C GLN A 98 -36.23 -45.26 -16.74
N GLU A 99 -35.56 -45.74 -17.78
CA GLU A 99 -34.11 -46.02 -17.76
C GLU A 99 -33.28 -44.74 -17.57
N ARG A 100 -33.64 -43.65 -18.25
CA ARG A 100 -32.98 -42.36 -18.08
C ARG A 100 -33.22 -41.77 -16.70
N ASP A 101 -34.40 -41.95 -16.13
CA ASP A 101 -34.72 -41.41 -14.80
C ASP A 101 -34.07 -42.27 -13.70
N ALA A 102 -33.94 -43.58 -13.89
CA ALA A 102 -33.10 -44.44 -13.03
C ALA A 102 -31.62 -44.05 -13.10
N GLN A 103 -31.09 -43.78 -14.30
CA GLN A 103 -29.72 -43.30 -14.45
C GLN A 103 -29.48 -41.95 -13.76
N ARG A 104 -30.48 -41.05 -13.75
CA ARG A 104 -30.38 -39.80 -12.96
C ARG A 104 -30.33 -40.08 -11.47
N GLN A 105 -31.17 -40.98 -10.97
CA GLN A 105 -31.20 -41.34 -9.54
C GLN A 105 -29.89 -41.95 -9.07
N ASP A 106 -29.23 -42.75 -9.90
CA ASP A 106 -27.91 -43.30 -9.60
C ASP A 106 -26.80 -42.22 -9.64
N ASP A 107 -26.96 -41.17 -10.46
CA ASP A 107 -26.02 -40.06 -10.59
C ASP A 107 -26.21 -38.94 -9.54
N GLU A 108 -27.42 -38.76 -8.97
CA GLU A 108 -27.71 -37.76 -7.93
C GLU A 108 -26.77 -37.83 -6.72
N PRO A 109 -26.50 -38.99 -6.07
CA PRO A 109 -25.61 -39.02 -4.91
C PRO A 109 -24.18 -38.59 -5.27
N ALA A 110 -23.71 -38.88 -6.48
CA ALA A 110 -22.41 -38.42 -6.94
C ALA A 110 -22.37 -36.89 -7.16
N ARG A 111 -23.50 -36.28 -7.55
CA ARG A 111 -23.64 -34.82 -7.66
C ARG A 111 -23.71 -34.15 -6.30
N GLU A 112 -24.50 -34.68 -5.38
CA GLU A 112 -24.61 -34.19 -4.01
C GLU A 112 -23.25 -34.24 -3.27
N VAL A 113 -22.49 -35.33 -3.43
CA VAL A 113 -21.13 -35.43 -2.86
C VAL A 113 -20.17 -34.39 -3.45
N ARG A 114 -20.34 -34.02 -4.73
CA ARG A 114 -19.53 -32.96 -5.36
C ARG A 114 -19.95 -31.57 -4.88
N GLN A 115 -21.25 -31.32 -4.78
CA GLN A 115 -21.81 -30.06 -4.30
C GLN A 115 -21.46 -29.81 -2.83
N THR A 116 -21.72 -30.77 -1.95
CA THR A 116 -21.36 -30.68 -0.51
C THR A 116 -19.87 -30.42 -0.28
N LYS A 117 -18.98 -31.05 -1.07
CA LYS A 117 -17.55 -30.74 -1.02
C LYS A 117 -17.28 -29.31 -1.46
N HIS A 118 -17.85 -28.89 -2.58
CA HIS A 118 -17.67 -27.53 -3.10
C HIS A 118 -18.16 -26.48 -2.10
N ASP A 119 -19.35 -26.67 -1.54
CA ASP A 119 -19.97 -25.78 -0.55
C ASP A 119 -19.14 -25.71 0.71
N ARG A 120 -18.63 -26.85 1.23
CA ARG A 120 -17.71 -26.87 2.38
C ARG A 120 -16.43 -26.07 2.12
N TYR A 121 -15.85 -26.17 0.92
CA TYR A 121 -14.67 -25.36 0.57
C TYR A 121 -15.00 -23.88 0.43
N ALA A 122 -16.17 -23.55 -0.13
CA ALA A 122 -16.62 -22.17 -0.26
C ALA A 122 -16.90 -21.52 1.10
N GLU A 123 -17.55 -22.26 2.02
CA GLU A 123 -17.82 -21.82 3.38
C GLU A 123 -16.53 -21.62 4.18
N MET A 124 -15.59 -22.56 4.12
CA MET A 124 -14.28 -22.41 4.75
C MET A 124 -13.51 -21.19 4.22
N ARG A 125 -13.67 -20.86 2.94
CA ARG A 125 -13.06 -19.66 2.34
C ARG A 125 -13.72 -18.39 2.88
N ARG A 126 -15.05 -18.32 2.89
CA ARG A 126 -15.80 -17.18 3.45
C ARG A 126 -15.47 -16.94 4.91
N ARG A 127 -15.48 -18.00 5.73
CA ARG A 127 -15.14 -17.92 7.15
C ARG A 127 -13.72 -17.39 7.38
N LYS A 128 -12.75 -17.79 6.56
CA LYS A 128 -11.37 -17.30 6.66
C LYS A 128 -11.23 -15.83 6.26
N ASP A 129 -12.01 -15.39 5.27
CA ASP A 129 -12.03 -14.00 4.84
C ASP A 129 -12.72 -13.13 5.91
N GLU A 130 -13.81 -13.60 6.53
CA GLU A 130 -14.48 -12.94 7.67
C GLU A 130 -13.57 -12.86 8.92
N GLU A 131 -12.81 -13.92 9.23
CA GLU A 131 -11.86 -13.91 10.34
C GLU A 131 -10.72 -12.90 10.11
N ARG A 132 -10.25 -12.77 8.87
CA ARG A 132 -9.25 -11.75 8.51
C ARG A 132 -9.81 -10.36 8.62
N GLU A 133 -11.02 -10.13 8.14
CA GLU A 133 -11.68 -8.83 8.22
C GLU A 133 -11.91 -8.43 9.69
N THR A 134 -12.37 -9.35 10.53
CA THR A 134 -12.55 -9.08 11.97
C THR A 134 -11.21 -8.82 12.69
N GLU A 135 -10.15 -9.58 12.37
CA GLU A 135 -8.81 -9.33 12.92
C GLU A 135 -8.24 -7.97 12.46
N GLU A 136 -8.45 -7.60 11.20
CA GLU A 136 -8.05 -6.29 10.65
C GLU A 136 -8.84 -5.14 11.29
N ARG A 137 -10.15 -5.31 11.50
CA ARG A 137 -10.98 -4.32 12.22
C ARG A 137 -10.48 -4.11 13.64
N LEU A 138 -10.23 -5.19 14.39
CA LEU A 138 -9.72 -5.12 15.76
C LEU A 138 -8.35 -4.42 15.82
N ARG A 139 -7.42 -4.77 14.91
CA ARG A 139 -6.11 -4.11 14.82
C ARG A 139 -6.22 -2.63 14.46
N GLU A 140 -7.13 -2.27 13.55
CA GLU A 140 -7.33 -0.87 13.18
C GLU A 140 -7.92 -0.05 14.34
N GLU A 141 -8.88 -0.61 15.08
CA GLU A 141 -9.45 0.00 16.27
C GLU A 141 -8.39 0.19 17.37
N GLU A 142 -7.57 -0.82 17.64
CA GLU A 142 -6.45 -0.71 18.59
C GLU A 142 -5.43 0.35 18.15
N ALA A 143 -5.09 0.40 16.86
CA ALA A 143 -4.17 1.39 16.32
C ALA A 143 -4.73 2.82 16.40
N ARG A 144 -6.04 3.00 16.14
CA ARG A 144 -6.71 4.29 16.31
C ARG A 144 -6.75 4.71 17.78
N ALA A 145 -7.14 3.82 18.69
CA ALA A 145 -7.16 4.09 20.12
C ALA A 145 -5.76 4.45 20.66
N ARG A 146 -4.70 3.84 20.14
CA ARG A 146 -3.32 4.19 20.50
C ARG A 146 -2.94 5.58 19.98
N LYS A 147 -3.26 5.90 18.73
CA LYS A 147 -3.00 7.24 18.17
C LYS A 147 -3.73 8.33 18.93
N GLU A 148 -5.00 8.13 19.28
CA GLU A 148 -5.77 9.09 20.07
C GLU A 148 -5.16 9.31 21.47
N LYS A 149 -4.65 8.26 22.12
CA LYS A 149 -3.94 8.39 23.40
C LYS A 149 -2.61 9.13 23.26
N GLU A 150 -1.85 8.85 22.20
CA GLU A 150 -0.57 9.54 21.92
C GLU A 150 -0.80 11.02 21.56
N GLU A 151 -1.81 11.33 20.76
CA GLU A 151 -2.20 12.72 20.42
C GLU A 151 -2.72 13.47 21.65
N ALA A 152 -3.51 12.82 22.51
CA ALA A 152 -3.97 13.41 23.76
C ALA A 152 -2.78 13.73 24.68
N ALA A 153 -1.85 12.79 24.85
CA ALA A 153 -0.63 12.99 25.64
C ALA A 153 0.24 14.11 25.06
N ALA A 154 0.49 14.09 23.75
CA ALA A 154 1.26 15.13 23.06
C ALA A 154 0.60 16.51 23.18
N SER A 155 -0.74 16.60 23.18
CA SER A 155 -1.45 17.87 23.38
C SER A 155 -1.29 18.44 24.79
N LEU A 156 -1.20 17.57 25.80
CA LEU A 156 -0.95 17.96 27.19
C LEU A 156 0.51 18.36 27.39
N GLU A 157 1.44 17.62 26.82
CA GLU A 157 2.86 17.96 26.80
C GLU A 157 3.11 19.28 26.06
N PHE A 158 2.47 19.48 24.91
CA PHE A 158 2.54 20.73 24.17
C PHE A 158 2.00 21.90 24.99
N LYS A 159 0.88 21.75 25.71
CA LYS A 159 0.37 22.80 26.61
C LYS A 159 1.33 23.09 27.76
N LYS A 160 1.97 22.05 28.31
CA LYS A 160 2.98 22.21 29.37
C LYS A 160 4.18 23.00 28.87
N TRP A 161 4.77 22.59 27.75
CA TRP A 161 5.90 23.31 27.14
C TRP A 161 5.50 24.70 26.63
N LYS A 162 4.27 24.90 26.16
CA LYS A 162 3.75 26.23 25.80
C LYS A 162 3.63 27.14 27.02
N GLY A 163 3.28 26.59 28.20
CA GLY A 163 3.27 27.32 29.46
C GLY A 163 4.68 27.67 29.95
N GLU A 164 5.63 26.75 29.76
CA GLU A 164 7.05 26.97 30.08
C GLU A 164 7.73 27.91 29.06
N PHE A 165 7.26 27.93 27.81
CA PHE A 165 7.66 28.85 26.74
C PHE A 165 6.83 30.13 26.75
N SER A 166 6.24 30.53 27.88
CA SER A 166 5.73 31.89 28.01
C SER A 166 6.94 32.82 27.99
N VAL A 167 7.32 33.19 26.76
CA VAL A 167 8.39 34.11 26.40
C VAL A 167 8.23 35.33 27.28
N GLU A 168 9.16 35.50 28.22
CA GLU A 168 9.49 36.81 28.76
C GLU A 168 9.59 37.75 27.57
N VAL A 169 8.69 38.72 27.51
CA VAL A 169 8.81 39.89 26.63
C VAL A 169 9.95 40.74 27.20
N GLU A 170 11.14 40.16 27.27
CA GLU A 170 12.39 40.79 27.67
C GLU A 170 13.17 41.06 26.38
N GLY A 171 12.59 41.93 25.55
CA GLY A 171 13.33 42.61 24.49
C GLY A 171 14.13 43.77 25.08
N THR A 172 15.04 43.51 26.03
CA THR A 172 15.91 44.55 26.62
C THR A 172 17.37 44.14 26.83
N GLU A 173 17.83 42.97 26.40
CA GLU A 173 19.27 42.66 26.49
C GLU A 173 20.12 43.40 25.41
N GLU A 174 19.51 43.83 24.29
CA GLU A 174 20.21 44.66 23.30
C GLU A 174 20.21 46.16 23.65
N ASN A 175 19.30 46.63 24.52
CA ASN A 175 19.21 48.05 24.91
C ASN A 175 20.23 48.43 26.00
N GLU A 176 20.59 47.51 26.91
CA GLU A 176 21.59 47.80 27.95
C GLU A 176 23.02 47.95 27.40
N MET A 177 23.40 47.19 26.36
CA MET A 177 24.69 47.40 25.69
C MET A 177 24.74 48.72 24.91
N GLN A 178 23.60 49.17 24.35
CA GLN A 178 23.55 50.43 23.60
C GLN A 178 23.52 51.64 24.53
N ASP A 179 22.80 51.60 25.66
CA ASP A 179 22.70 52.70 26.62
C ASP A 179 24.01 52.91 27.41
N GLY A 180 24.70 51.81 27.76
CA GLY A 180 26.05 51.88 28.35
C GLY A 180 27.08 52.53 27.43
N SER A 181 26.93 52.38 26.11
CA SER A 181 27.82 53.02 25.12
C SER A 181 27.57 54.52 24.97
N GLN A 182 26.33 54.98 25.21
CA GLN A 182 25.95 56.40 25.17
C GLN A 182 26.46 57.15 26.40
N GLY A 183 26.38 56.54 27.59
CA GLY A 183 26.97 57.10 28.82
C GLY A 183 28.48 57.28 28.71
N LEU A 184 29.19 56.30 28.14
CA LEU A 184 30.65 56.36 27.96
C LEU A 184 31.09 57.49 27.01
N LEU A 185 30.28 57.82 26.00
CA LEU A 185 30.52 58.95 25.09
C LEU A 185 30.30 60.30 25.79
N PHE A 186 29.29 60.39 26.64
CA PHE A 186 29.01 61.59 27.42
C PHE A 186 30.16 61.90 28.40
N ASP A 187 30.61 60.88 29.15
CA ASP A 187 31.73 60.98 30.09
C ASP A 187 33.03 61.37 29.38
N PHE A 188 33.27 60.84 28.18
CA PHE A 188 34.40 61.20 27.33
C PHE A 188 34.41 62.68 26.94
N VAL A 189 33.27 63.23 26.53
CA VAL A 189 33.14 64.65 26.17
C VAL A 189 33.27 65.55 27.40
N GLU A 190 32.70 65.14 28.55
CA GLU A 190 32.81 65.90 29.79
C GLU A 190 34.26 65.96 30.30
N TYR A 191 35.00 64.86 30.20
CA TYR A 191 36.41 64.79 30.58
C TYR A 191 37.28 65.75 29.77
N ILE A 192 37.11 65.80 28.44
CA ILE A 192 37.83 66.74 27.56
C ILE A 192 37.44 68.19 27.84
N LYS A 193 36.17 68.47 28.17
CA LYS A 193 35.74 69.82 28.54
C LYS A 193 36.40 70.30 29.84
N LYS A 194 36.61 69.41 30.81
CA LYS A 194 37.31 69.71 32.07
C LYS A 194 38.83 69.87 31.85
N HIS A 195 39.42 69.01 31.03
CA HIS A 195 40.85 69.00 30.71
C HIS A 195 41.09 69.55 29.30
N LYS A 196 41.27 70.87 29.19
CA LYS A 196 41.33 71.62 27.91
C LYS A 196 42.30 71.07 26.85
N CYS A 197 43.41 70.44 27.26
CA CYS A 197 44.33 69.73 26.37
C CYS A 197 44.72 68.42 27.05
N VAL A 198 44.32 67.27 26.49
CA VAL A 198 44.70 65.94 26.96
C VAL A 198 45.46 65.21 25.85
N PRO A 199 46.66 64.66 26.12
CA PRO A 199 47.36 63.82 25.16
C PRO A 199 46.57 62.52 24.92
N LEU A 200 46.49 62.08 23.66
CA LEU A 200 45.64 60.94 23.25
C LEU A 200 45.98 59.62 23.97
N GLU A 201 47.21 59.48 24.45
CA GLU A 201 47.69 58.30 25.20
C GLU A 201 47.03 58.19 26.58
N GLU A 202 46.81 59.33 27.24
CA GLU A 202 46.21 59.41 28.59
C GLU A 202 44.69 59.21 28.52
N LEU A 203 44.06 59.75 27.47
CA LEU A 203 42.64 59.53 27.19
C LEU A 203 42.32 58.07 26.84
N ALA A 204 43.22 57.41 26.11
CA ALA A 204 43.11 56.00 25.76
C ALA A 204 43.31 55.09 26.99
N ALA A 205 44.19 55.47 27.91
CA ALA A 205 44.41 54.75 29.17
C ALA A 205 43.18 54.81 30.11
N GLU A 206 42.56 55.98 30.25
CA GLU A 206 41.39 56.18 31.13
C GLU A 206 40.16 55.38 30.67
N PHE A 207 39.86 55.40 29.35
CA PHE A 207 38.72 54.69 28.78
C PHE A 207 39.07 53.27 28.28
N LYS A 208 40.29 52.78 28.55
CA LYS A 208 40.82 51.48 28.11
C LYS A 208 40.65 51.21 26.61
N LEU A 209 40.75 52.26 25.79
CA LEU A 209 40.62 52.19 24.34
C LEU A 209 41.99 52.00 23.69
N ARG A 210 42.04 51.31 22.55
CA ARG A 210 43.25 51.28 21.71
C ARG A 210 43.44 52.69 21.13
N THR A 211 44.64 53.26 21.18
CA THR A 211 44.93 54.65 20.72
C THR A 211 44.43 54.95 19.31
N GLN A 212 44.40 53.96 18.42
CA GLN A 212 43.83 54.06 17.07
C GLN A 212 42.30 54.30 17.05
N VAL A 213 41.57 53.77 18.03
CA VAL A 213 40.11 53.93 18.17
C VAL A 213 39.77 55.28 18.78
N ALA A 214 40.62 55.82 19.67
CA ALA A 214 40.45 57.17 20.21
C ALA A 214 40.52 58.24 19.10
N SER A 215 41.45 58.10 18.14
CA SER A 215 41.52 58.99 16.97
C SER A 215 40.31 58.90 16.04
N SER A 216 39.65 57.74 15.97
CA SER A 216 38.51 57.52 15.04
C SER A 216 37.19 58.09 15.57
N ARG A 217 37.15 58.53 16.84
CA ARG A 217 35.97 59.15 17.48
C ARG A 217 35.99 60.69 17.39
N PHE A 218 37.08 61.29 16.92
CA PHE A 218 37.18 62.71 16.61
C PHE A 218 37.04 62.91 15.08
N PRO A 219 36.11 63.74 14.59
CA PRO A 219 36.07 64.15 13.18
C PRO A 219 37.18 65.14 12.83
#